data_AF-A0A496XG53-F1
#
_entry.id   AF-A0A496XG53-F1
#
_cell.length_a   1.000
_cell.length_b   1.000
_cell.length_c   1.000
_cell.angle_alpha   90.00
_cell.angle_beta   90.00
_cell.angle_gamma   90.00
#
_symmetry.space_group_name_H-M   'P 1'
#
loop_
_entity.id
_entity.type
_entity.pdbx_description
1 polymer ?
#
loop_
_entity_poly.entity_id
_entity_poly.type
_entity_poly.pdbx_seq_one_letter_code
_entity_poly.pdbx_strand_id
1 'polypeptide(L)'
;MLSLLLCPALLAPGSRAGDEASLARALDLVQPSSISADLEFLASELMAGRNTPSRELELAANYLLHRVQRMGLQPGAAGQWFQEYPLERTRLSTESRLWLEVGDARLEFEPLTGYLLFDRSRGTFAREGACVGIGDGGQPTLAELPEGTLEGRWAVAHQRPERLQSVRRRLQKAGAVGLLILSEETLEDEKDEAKLTATTRAALDGNVSLALPAKTAGDNAPGVQSRRRKR
;
A
#
# COMPACT_ATOMS: atom_id res chain seq x y z
N MET A 1 17.18 -54.33 49.97
CA MET A 1 15.83 -54.36 49.40
C MET A 1 15.29 -52.94 49.35
N LEU A 2 15.11 -52.34 48.17
CA LEU A 2 14.25 -51.18 48.01
C LEU A 2 13.69 -51.18 46.58
N SER A 3 12.36 -51.06 46.51
CA SER A 3 11.51 -51.43 45.38
C SER A 3 11.55 -50.46 44.21
N LEU A 4 11.60 -51.01 43.00
CA LEU A 4 11.05 -50.37 41.80
C LEU A 4 9.52 -50.41 41.90
N LEU A 5 8.87 -49.24 41.91
CA LEU A 5 7.43 -49.10 41.69
C LEU A 5 7.20 -48.69 40.23
N LEU A 6 6.84 -49.69 39.42
CA LEU A 6 6.37 -49.56 38.05
C LEU A 6 4.93 -49.01 38.09
N CYS A 7 4.74 -47.76 37.71
CA CYS A 7 3.42 -47.15 37.59
C CYS A 7 2.85 -47.49 36.20
N PRO A 8 1.79 -48.30 36.06
CA PRO A 8 1.20 -48.54 34.76
C PRO A 8 0.50 -47.25 34.32
N ALA A 9 0.93 -46.69 33.19
CA ALA A 9 0.23 -45.61 32.53
C ALA A 9 -1.16 -46.14 32.10
N LEU A 10 -2.18 -45.74 32.85
CA LEU A 10 -3.57 -45.96 32.50
C LEU A 10 -3.87 -45.13 31.25
N LEU A 11 -3.84 -45.79 30.09
CA LEU A 11 -4.24 -45.20 28.82
C LEU A 11 -5.76 -44.98 28.87
N ALA A 12 -6.17 -43.80 29.35
CA ALA A 12 -7.57 -43.39 29.30
C ALA A 12 -7.98 -43.30 27.82
N PRO A 13 -9.04 -44.00 27.37
CA PRO A 13 -9.57 -43.78 26.03
C PRO A 13 -10.03 -42.32 25.94
N GLY A 14 -9.43 -41.55 25.04
CA GLY A 14 -9.88 -40.20 24.73
C GLY A 14 -11.36 -40.24 24.37
N SER A 15 -12.19 -39.63 25.23
CA SER A 15 -13.64 -39.66 25.11
C SER A 15 -14.09 -38.88 23.86
N ARG A 16 -14.24 -39.58 22.73
CA ARG A 16 -14.86 -39.04 21.51
C ARG A 16 -16.27 -38.50 21.75
N ALA A 17 -17.01 -39.10 22.68
CA ALA A 17 -18.35 -38.66 23.07
C ALA A 17 -18.35 -37.31 23.81
N GLY A 18 -17.30 -37.05 24.61
CA GLY A 18 -17.11 -35.75 25.26
C GLY A 18 -16.77 -34.63 24.27
N ASP A 19 -16.06 -34.98 23.19
CA ASP A 19 -15.69 -34.07 22.10
C ASP A 19 -16.90 -33.74 21.21
N GLU A 20 -17.70 -34.74 20.85
CA GLU A 20 -18.93 -34.56 20.04
C GLU A 20 -20.01 -33.76 20.78
N ALA A 21 -20.23 -34.03 22.06
CA ALA A 21 -21.15 -33.26 22.89
C ALA A 21 -20.66 -31.82 23.13
N SER A 22 -19.35 -31.60 23.19
CA SER A 22 -18.77 -30.25 23.32
C SER A 22 -18.85 -29.47 22.01
N LEU A 23 -18.62 -30.13 20.88
CA LEU A 23 -18.81 -29.57 19.55
C LEU A 23 -20.28 -29.19 19.31
N ALA A 24 -21.23 -30.07 19.64
CA ALA A 24 -22.66 -29.78 19.52
C ALA A 24 -23.04 -28.54 20.34
N ARG A 25 -22.62 -28.46 21.60
CA ARG A 25 -22.82 -27.26 22.43
C ARG A 25 -22.18 -26.01 21.84
N ALA A 26 -20.99 -26.11 21.26
CA ALA A 26 -20.32 -24.97 20.62
C ALA A 26 -21.08 -24.49 19.37
N LEU A 27 -21.61 -25.41 18.56
CA LEU A 27 -22.43 -25.09 17.40
C LEU A 27 -23.77 -24.46 17.80
N ASP A 28 -24.40 -24.94 18.87
CA ASP A 28 -25.62 -24.36 19.42
C ASP A 28 -25.43 -22.91 19.93
N LEU A 29 -24.21 -22.50 20.25
CA LEU A 29 -23.91 -21.10 20.62
C LEU A 29 -23.80 -20.18 19.38
N VAL A 30 -23.59 -20.73 18.18
CA VAL A 30 -23.48 -19.95 16.94
C VAL A 30 -24.87 -19.64 16.40
N GLN A 31 -25.45 -18.56 16.90
CA GLN A 31 -26.79 -18.14 16.53
C GLN A 31 -26.74 -17.14 15.36
N PRO A 32 -27.46 -17.40 14.24
CA PRO A 32 -27.52 -16.49 13.10
C PRO A 32 -27.98 -15.08 13.49
N SER A 33 -28.95 -14.96 14.41
CA SER A 33 -29.46 -13.68 14.90
C SER A 33 -28.39 -12.82 15.57
N SER A 34 -27.49 -13.43 16.36
CA SER A 34 -26.36 -12.75 16.99
C SER A 34 -25.37 -12.24 15.96
N ILE A 35 -25.09 -13.02 14.92
CA ILE A 35 -24.20 -12.62 13.83
C ILE A 35 -24.81 -11.46 13.03
N SER A 36 -26.10 -11.56 12.71
CA SER A 36 -26.84 -10.51 12.00
C SER A 36 -26.85 -9.19 12.78
N ALA A 37 -27.10 -9.23 14.09
CA ALA A 37 -27.09 -8.03 14.93
C ALA A 37 -25.71 -7.35 14.97
N ASP A 38 -24.63 -8.14 15.10
CA ASP A 38 -23.25 -7.61 15.05
C ASP A 38 -22.95 -6.96 13.69
N LEU A 39 -23.38 -7.60 12.59
CA LEU A 39 -23.21 -7.08 11.23
C LEU A 39 -24.00 -5.80 10.99
N GLU A 40 -25.27 -5.75 11.39
CA GLU A 40 -26.13 -4.58 11.26
C GLU A 40 -25.55 -3.39 12.01
N PHE A 41 -25.07 -3.59 13.24
CA PHE A 41 -24.42 -2.52 14.00
C PHE A 41 -23.13 -2.04 13.34
N LEU A 42 -22.22 -2.95 12.96
CA LEU A 42 -20.93 -2.60 12.36
C LEU A 42 -21.05 -2.01 10.94
N ALA A 43 -22.15 -2.30 10.24
CA ALA A 43 -22.48 -1.76 8.93
C ALA A 43 -23.45 -0.57 8.99
N SER A 44 -23.87 -0.15 10.18
CA SER A 44 -24.80 0.97 10.34
C SER A 44 -24.19 2.31 9.91
N GLU A 45 -25.05 3.27 9.57
CA GLU A 45 -24.64 4.64 9.24
C GLU A 45 -23.90 5.33 10.39
N LEU A 46 -24.17 4.94 11.65
CA LEU A 46 -23.46 5.43 12.84
C LEU A 46 -21.95 5.17 12.76
N MET A 47 -21.54 4.11 12.06
CA MET A 47 -20.14 3.77 11.89
C MET A 47 -19.48 4.52 10.73
N ALA A 48 -20.22 5.29 9.91
CA ALA A 48 -19.76 6.24 8.86
C ALA A 48 -18.52 5.86 8.00
N GLY A 49 -18.17 4.57 7.93
CA GLY A 49 -16.90 4.07 7.40
C GLY A 49 -15.81 3.85 8.46
N ARG A 50 -14.96 2.83 8.26
CA ARG A 50 -13.89 2.45 9.21
C ARG A 50 -12.49 2.64 8.62
N ASN A 51 -12.28 3.80 7.99
CA ASN A 51 -10.99 4.13 7.38
C ASN A 51 -9.91 4.27 8.46
N THR A 52 -8.68 3.93 8.13
CA THR A 52 -7.55 4.08 9.06
C THR A 52 -6.82 5.41 8.81
N PRO A 53 -6.66 6.29 9.81
CA PRO A 53 -7.30 6.32 11.13
C PRO A 53 -8.68 6.98 11.08
N SER A 54 -9.61 6.56 11.93
CA SER A 54 -10.91 7.22 12.12
C SER A 54 -11.44 6.93 13.52
N ARG A 55 -12.29 7.82 14.03
CA ARG A 55 -12.97 7.64 15.31
C ARG A 55 -13.87 6.41 15.29
N GLU A 56 -14.49 6.15 14.16
CA GLU A 56 -15.44 5.06 13.96
C GLU A 56 -14.72 3.70 13.93
N LEU A 57 -13.47 3.66 13.43
CA LEU A 57 -12.60 2.49 13.59
C LEU A 57 -12.33 2.19 15.07
N GLU A 58 -12.08 3.21 15.90
CA GLU A 58 -11.90 3.05 17.35
C GLU A 58 -13.18 2.58 18.04
N LEU A 59 -14.34 3.10 17.64
CA LEU A 59 -15.64 2.64 18.17
C LEU A 59 -15.89 1.16 17.84
N ALA A 60 -15.64 0.75 16.58
CA ALA A 60 -15.75 -0.64 16.17
C ALA A 60 -14.76 -1.54 16.94
N ALA A 61 -13.53 -1.07 17.17
CA ALA A 61 -12.53 -1.81 17.94
C ALA A 61 -12.96 -2.00 19.41
N ASN A 62 -13.51 -0.95 20.05
CA ASN A 62 -14.04 -1.03 21.41
C ASN A 62 -15.28 -1.94 21.51
N TYR A 63 -16.17 -1.90 20.52
CA TYR A 63 -17.30 -2.82 20.44
C TYR A 63 -16.84 -4.29 20.41
N LEU A 64 -15.87 -4.61 19.55
CA LEU A 64 -15.29 -5.96 19.48
C LEU A 64 -14.58 -6.34 20.78
N LEU A 65 -13.84 -5.41 21.40
CA LEU A 65 -13.20 -5.62 22.70
C LEU A 65 -14.20 -6.07 23.76
N HIS A 66 -15.31 -5.35 23.92
CA HIS A 66 -16.33 -5.72 24.90
C HIS A 66 -16.98 -7.08 24.58
N ARG A 67 -17.16 -7.41 23.30
CA ARG A 67 -17.70 -8.71 22.87
C ARG A 67 -16.76 -9.85 23.25
N VAL A 68 -15.45 -9.71 23.04
CA VAL A 68 -14.46 -10.76 23.40
C VAL A 68 -14.21 -10.83 24.91
N GLN A 69 -14.26 -9.71 25.63
CA GLN A 69 -14.19 -9.70 27.09
C GLN A 69 -15.36 -10.47 27.72
N ARG A 70 -16.58 -10.28 27.21
CA ARG A 70 -17.76 -11.03 27.66
C ARG A 70 -17.63 -12.54 27.41
N MET A 71 -16.83 -12.95 26.43
CA MET A 71 -16.53 -14.35 26.14
C MET A 71 -15.40 -14.92 27.02
N GLY A 72 -14.81 -14.12 27.90
CA GLY A 72 -13.74 -14.54 28.81
C GLY A 72 -12.37 -14.66 28.16
N LEU A 73 -12.19 -14.13 26.95
CA LEU A 73 -10.86 -14.09 26.32
C LEU A 73 -9.90 -13.26 27.17
N GLN A 74 -8.60 -13.47 26.96
CA GLN A 74 -7.53 -12.69 27.56
C GLN A 74 -6.87 -11.79 26.50
N PRO A 75 -6.19 -10.72 26.90
CA PRO A 75 -5.53 -9.83 25.95
C PRO A 75 -4.40 -10.55 25.19
N GLY A 76 -4.36 -10.40 23.87
CA GLY A 76 -3.44 -11.11 22.98
C GLY A 76 -2.23 -10.31 22.49
N ALA A 77 -2.22 -8.99 22.64
CA ALA A 77 -1.14 -8.12 22.18
C ALA A 77 -0.10 -7.92 23.30
N ALA A 78 0.71 -8.95 23.57
CA ALA A 78 1.70 -8.94 24.67
C ALA A 78 1.07 -8.57 26.04
N GLY A 79 -0.13 -9.09 26.33
CA GLY A 79 -0.87 -8.78 27.55
C GLY A 79 -1.74 -7.52 27.46
N GLN A 80 -1.80 -6.85 26.31
CA GLN A 80 -2.69 -5.72 26.03
C GLN A 80 -3.84 -6.12 25.07
N TRP A 81 -4.91 -5.34 25.10
CA TRP A 81 -6.10 -5.55 24.27
C TRP A 81 -5.96 -5.01 22.85
N PHE A 82 -5.20 -3.93 22.70
CA PHE A 82 -4.95 -3.27 21.43
C PHE A 82 -3.49 -3.41 21.04
N GLN A 83 -3.25 -3.57 19.74
CA GLN A 83 -1.92 -3.48 19.14
C GLN A 83 -1.80 -2.13 18.43
N GLU A 84 -0.94 -1.27 18.94
CA GLU A 84 -0.60 -0.03 18.27
C GLU A 84 0.45 -0.28 17.19
N TYR A 85 0.34 0.44 16.08
CA TYR A 85 1.32 0.40 15.00
C TYR A 85 1.48 1.80 14.40
N PRO A 86 2.71 2.17 13.98
CA PRO A 86 2.96 3.48 13.43
C PRO A 86 2.27 3.66 12.07
N LEU A 87 1.57 4.78 11.95
CA LEU A 87 1.02 5.28 10.70
C LEU A 87 1.85 6.47 10.22
N GLU A 88 2.15 6.48 8.93
CA GLU A 88 2.78 7.60 8.25
C GLU A 88 1.74 8.31 7.39
N ARG A 89 1.69 9.64 7.51
CA ARG A 89 0.97 10.49 6.57
C ARG A 89 1.97 11.10 5.60
N THR A 90 1.80 10.83 4.32
CA THR A 90 2.62 11.41 3.26
C THR A 90 1.76 12.35 2.43
N ARG A 91 2.26 13.56 2.21
CA ARG A 91 1.58 14.61 1.43
C ARG A 91 2.60 15.24 0.48
N LEU A 92 2.16 15.61 -0.73
CA LEU A 92 2.92 16.52 -1.58
C LEU A 92 2.96 17.89 -0.90
N SER A 93 4.17 18.42 -0.67
CA SER A 93 4.34 19.73 -0.05
C SER A 93 3.77 20.83 -0.95
N THR A 94 3.17 21.86 -0.35
CA THR A 94 2.79 23.09 -1.06
C THR A 94 4.01 23.90 -1.54
N GLU A 95 5.20 23.54 -1.03
CA GLU A 95 6.49 24.09 -1.46
C GLU A 95 7.12 23.29 -2.60
N SER A 96 6.52 22.16 -3.01
CA SER A 96 7.04 21.39 -4.14
C SER A 96 6.98 22.24 -5.41
N ARG A 97 8.14 22.36 -6.08
CA ARG A 97 8.27 23.08 -7.35
C ARG A 97 8.67 22.11 -8.45
N LEU A 98 8.07 22.27 -9.61
CA LEU A 98 8.51 21.66 -10.86
C LEU A 98 8.76 22.79 -11.85
N TRP A 99 9.91 22.75 -12.52
CA TRP A 99 10.24 23.70 -13.57
C TRP A 99 10.99 23.00 -14.70
N LEU A 100 10.91 23.58 -15.89
CA LEU A 100 11.65 23.15 -17.07
C LEU A 100 12.32 24.38 -17.70
N GLU A 101 13.59 24.22 -18.06
CA GLU A 101 14.35 25.23 -18.80
C GLU A 101 14.54 24.76 -20.24
N VAL A 102 14.10 25.58 -21.19
CA VAL A 102 14.17 25.32 -22.63
C VAL A 102 14.79 26.54 -23.30
N GLY A 103 16.06 26.43 -23.68
CA GLY A 103 16.83 27.61 -24.09
C GLY A 103 16.92 28.62 -22.95
N ASP A 104 16.55 29.87 -23.22
CA ASP A 104 16.53 30.95 -22.21
C ASP A 104 15.19 31.04 -21.45
N ALA A 105 14.20 30.22 -21.80
CA ALA A 105 12.88 30.24 -21.17
C ALA A 105 12.81 29.26 -19.99
N ARG A 106 12.27 29.74 -18.86
CA ARG A 106 11.95 28.93 -17.69
C ARG A 106 10.43 28.84 -17.53
N LEU A 107 9.91 27.62 -17.53
CA LEU A 107 8.51 27.31 -17.29
C LEU A 107 8.37 26.69 -15.91
N GLU A 108 7.46 27.20 -15.10
CA GLU A 108 7.13 26.66 -13.78
C GLU A 108 5.74 26.05 -13.80
N PHE A 109 5.59 24.92 -13.11
CA PHE A 109 4.37 24.12 -13.14
C PHE A 109 3.86 23.89 -11.72
N GLU A 110 2.57 24.16 -11.53
CA GLU A 110 1.86 23.84 -10.30
C GLU A 110 1.16 22.47 -10.41
N PRO A 111 1.02 21.72 -9.31
CA PRO A 111 0.28 20.47 -9.32
C PRO A 111 -1.18 20.68 -9.79
N LEU A 112 -1.75 19.69 -10.46
CA LEU A 112 -3.12 19.68 -11.03
C LEU A 112 -3.35 20.61 -12.22
N THR A 113 -2.65 21.73 -12.33
CA THR A 113 -2.80 22.68 -13.45
C THR A 113 -1.67 22.55 -14.46
N GLY A 114 -0.43 22.46 -14.00
CA GLY A 114 0.76 22.34 -14.84
C GLY A 114 1.28 20.92 -14.96
N TYR A 115 1.07 20.06 -13.95
CA TYR A 115 1.46 18.66 -14.01
C TYR A 115 0.59 17.75 -13.17
N LEU A 116 0.60 16.47 -13.53
CA LEU A 116 -0.01 15.39 -12.76
C LEU A 116 1.05 14.41 -12.26
N LEU A 117 0.92 14.00 -11.00
CA LEU A 117 1.81 13.03 -10.40
C LEU A 117 1.45 11.61 -10.82
N PHE A 118 2.42 10.95 -11.44
CA PHE A 118 2.40 9.52 -11.68
C PHE A 118 3.18 8.72 -10.61
N ASP A 119 4.12 9.38 -9.92
CA ASP A 119 5.01 8.70 -8.96
C ASP A 119 4.36 8.51 -7.58
N ARG A 120 4.69 7.40 -6.94
CA ARG A 120 4.29 7.04 -5.56
C ARG A 120 5.51 6.93 -4.65
N SER A 121 6.60 7.59 -5.02
CA SER A 121 7.80 7.68 -4.19
C SER A 121 7.45 8.34 -2.85
N ARG A 122 8.15 7.88 -1.81
CA ARG A 122 8.02 8.39 -0.44
C ARG A 122 9.28 9.15 -0.08
N GLY A 123 9.12 10.34 0.46
CA GLY A 123 10.22 11.19 0.93
C GLY A 123 10.28 12.52 0.19
N THR A 124 11.23 13.35 0.61
CA THR A 124 11.55 14.62 -0.04
C THR A 124 12.63 14.39 -1.07
N PHE A 125 12.36 14.80 -2.30
CA PHE A 125 13.31 14.66 -3.40
C PHE A 125 13.56 16.02 -4.04
N ALA A 126 14.84 16.34 -4.23
CA ALA A 126 15.31 17.40 -5.10
C ALA A 126 16.25 16.76 -6.12
N ARG A 127 15.86 16.80 -7.39
CA ARG A 127 16.60 16.19 -8.50
C ARG A 127 16.51 17.09 -9.71
N GLU A 128 17.67 17.45 -10.22
CA GLU A 128 17.85 18.27 -11.41
C GLU A 128 18.74 17.50 -12.37
N GLY A 129 18.54 17.70 -13.67
CA GLY A 129 19.31 17.03 -14.70
C GLY A 129 18.86 17.42 -16.09
N ALA A 130 19.75 17.26 -17.07
CA ALA A 130 19.40 17.49 -18.47
C ALA A 130 18.29 16.55 -18.93
N CYS A 131 17.49 17.00 -19.91
CA CYS A 131 16.44 16.21 -20.51
C CYS A 131 16.93 15.51 -21.79
N VAL A 132 16.51 14.26 -21.99
CA VAL A 132 16.76 13.48 -23.21
C VAL A 132 15.43 12.95 -23.73
N GLY A 133 15.11 13.27 -24.98
CA GLY A 133 13.95 12.71 -25.67
C GLY A 133 14.10 11.21 -25.92
N ILE A 134 13.10 10.42 -25.54
CA ILE A 134 13.08 8.95 -25.72
C ILE A 134 11.97 8.46 -26.65
N GLY A 135 11.28 9.40 -27.33
CA GLY A 135 10.14 9.10 -28.20
C GLY A 135 9.03 8.36 -27.45
N ASP A 136 8.66 7.19 -27.95
CA ASP A 136 7.67 6.29 -27.35
C ASP A 136 8.19 5.48 -26.14
N GLY A 137 9.49 5.54 -25.85
CA GLY A 137 10.16 4.74 -24.82
C GLY A 137 10.24 3.24 -25.15
N GLY A 138 10.00 2.87 -26.41
CA GLY A 138 10.07 1.51 -26.92
C GLY A 138 11.43 0.85 -26.68
N GLN A 139 11.49 -0.48 -26.77
CA GLN A 139 12.78 -1.21 -26.74
C GLN A 139 13.69 -0.82 -27.91
N PRO A 140 13.19 -0.71 -29.16
CA PRO A 140 14.01 -0.28 -30.28
C PRO A 140 14.59 1.12 -30.05
N THR A 141 13.73 2.08 -29.70
CA THR A 141 14.10 3.49 -29.47
C THR A 141 15.16 3.65 -28.39
N LEU A 142 15.02 2.95 -27.26
CA LEU A 142 16.00 3.02 -26.18
C LEU A 142 17.31 2.28 -26.50
N ALA A 143 17.31 1.30 -27.41
CA ALA A 143 18.51 0.56 -27.81
C ALA A 143 19.38 1.32 -28.81
N GLU A 144 18.80 2.28 -29.53
CA GLU A 144 19.52 3.17 -30.46
C GLU A 144 20.25 4.31 -29.74
N LEU A 145 19.90 4.59 -28.48
CA LEU A 145 20.57 5.62 -27.69
C LEU A 145 22.00 5.18 -27.33
N PRO A 146 23.01 6.05 -27.47
CA PRO A 146 24.36 5.77 -27.03
C PRO A 146 24.41 5.39 -25.54
N GLU A 147 25.35 4.52 -25.17
CA GLU A 147 25.56 4.13 -23.77
C GLU A 147 25.86 5.37 -22.89
N GLY A 148 25.33 5.41 -21.67
CA GLY A 148 25.49 6.55 -20.76
C GLY A 148 24.64 7.80 -21.10
N THR A 149 23.85 7.78 -22.18
CA THR A 149 22.99 8.92 -22.54
C THR A 149 21.96 9.24 -21.46
N LEU A 150 21.46 8.26 -20.71
CA LEU A 150 20.43 8.47 -19.70
C LEU A 150 20.97 8.66 -18.29
N GLU A 151 22.26 8.42 -18.05
CA GLU A 151 22.84 8.46 -16.72
C GLU A 151 22.78 9.89 -16.12
N GLY A 152 22.09 10.04 -15.00
CA GLY A 152 21.91 11.34 -14.34
C GLY A 152 20.97 12.30 -15.10
N ARG A 153 20.24 11.83 -16.12
CA ARG A 153 19.36 12.65 -16.96
C ARG A 153 17.89 12.28 -16.80
N TRP A 154 17.01 13.24 -17.08
CA TRP A 154 15.57 13.02 -17.19
C TRP A 154 15.22 12.51 -18.58
N ALA A 155 14.46 11.41 -18.65
CA ALA A 155 13.92 10.93 -19.91
C ALA A 155 12.60 11.65 -20.21
N VAL A 156 12.40 12.09 -21.44
CA VAL A 156 11.19 12.79 -21.89
C VAL A 156 10.51 11.99 -22.99
N ALA A 157 9.30 11.51 -22.72
CA ALA A 157 8.44 10.87 -23.71
C ALA A 157 7.39 11.88 -24.20
N HIS A 158 7.11 11.90 -25.50
CA HIS A 158 6.11 12.80 -26.09
C HIS A 158 4.66 12.33 -25.88
N GLN A 159 4.50 11.07 -25.49
CA GLN A 159 3.22 10.43 -25.19
C GLN A 159 3.42 9.40 -24.09
N ARG A 160 2.32 8.94 -23.50
CA ARG A 160 2.37 7.88 -22.52
C ARG A 160 2.83 6.56 -23.15
N PRO A 161 3.91 5.94 -22.66
CA PRO A 161 4.34 4.65 -23.19
C PRO A 161 3.35 3.52 -22.86
N GLU A 162 2.99 2.71 -23.86
CA GLU A 162 2.07 1.57 -23.70
C GLU A 162 2.47 0.64 -22.54
N ARG A 163 3.77 0.36 -22.41
CA ARG A 163 4.34 -0.51 -21.37
C ARG A 163 5.12 0.28 -20.33
N LEU A 164 4.49 1.31 -19.75
CA LEU A 164 5.08 2.25 -18.81
C LEU A 164 5.96 1.61 -17.72
N GLN A 165 5.51 0.51 -17.10
CA GLN A 165 6.30 -0.18 -16.07
C GLN A 165 7.60 -0.78 -16.62
N SER A 166 7.56 -1.34 -17.83
CA SER A 166 8.74 -1.88 -18.51
C SER A 166 9.68 -0.78 -18.98
N VAL A 167 9.16 0.37 -19.41
CA VAL A 167 9.97 1.57 -19.73
C VAL A 167 10.66 2.07 -18.47
N ARG A 168 9.90 2.31 -17.38
CA ARG A 168 10.44 2.82 -16.12
C ARG A 168 11.58 1.96 -15.58
N ARG A 169 11.43 0.62 -15.64
CA ARG A 169 12.49 -0.32 -15.23
C ARG A 169 13.75 -0.21 -16.07
N ARG A 170 13.62 0.03 -17.39
CA ARG A 170 14.77 0.20 -18.29
C ARG A 170 15.48 1.53 -18.04
N LEU A 171 14.72 2.61 -17.90
CA LEU A 171 15.26 3.93 -17.54
C LEU A 171 16.02 3.88 -16.22
N GLN A 172 15.44 3.23 -15.19
CA GLN A 172 16.10 3.04 -13.91
C GLN A 172 17.43 2.27 -14.04
N LYS A 173 17.47 1.20 -14.86
CA LYS A 173 18.71 0.46 -15.12
C LYS A 173 19.76 1.27 -15.88
N ALA A 174 19.31 2.18 -16.74
CA ALA A 174 20.17 3.07 -17.51
C ALA A 174 20.64 4.31 -16.72
N GLY A 175 20.30 4.40 -15.42
CA GLY A 175 20.72 5.51 -14.56
C GLY A 175 19.92 6.80 -14.73
N ALA A 176 18.75 6.75 -15.40
CA ALA A 176 17.88 7.91 -15.53
C ALA A 176 17.37 8.38 -14.16
N VAL A 177 17.31 9.70 -13.99
CA VAL A 177 16.78 10.36 -12.79
C VAL A 177 15.28 10.15 -12.67
N GLY A 178 14.57 10.23 -13.80
CA GLY A 178 13.13 10.11 -13.85
C GLY A 178 12.59 10.11 -15.27
N LEU A 179 11.26 10.04 -15.38
CA LEU A 179 10.52 10.07 -16.63
C LEU A 179 9.51 11.21 -16.58
N LEU A 180 9.60 12.11 -17.56
CA LEU A 180 8.59 13.11 -17.88
C LEU A 180 7.80 12.60 -19.09
N ILE A 181 6.48 12.66 -18.99
CA ILE A 181 5.58 12.35 -20.10
C ILE A 181 4.89 13.65 -20.46
N LEU A 182 5.15 14.12 -21.67
CA LEU A 182 4.35 15.19 -22.27
C LEU A 182 3.06 14.54 -22.76
N SER A 183 1.93 15.19 -22.50
CA SER A 183 0.63 14.72 -22.99
C SER A 183 0.21 15.62 -24.13
N GLU A 184 -0.14 15.02 -25.27
CA GLU A 184 -1.02 15.63 -26.25
C GLU A 184 -2.45 15.24 -25.89
N GLU A 185 -3.46 16.06 -26.20
CA GLU A 185 -4.86 15.76 -25.85
C GLU A 185 -5.39 14.60 -26.72
N THR A 186 -5.45 13.39 -26.18
CA THR A 186 -6.17 12.25 -26.80
C THR A 186 -7.23 11.65 -25.87
N LEU A 187 -8.20 10.89 -26.41
CA LEU A 187 -9.29 10.28 -25.63
C LEU A 187 -8.83 9.21 -24.61
N GLU A 188 -7.74 8.51 -24.89
CA GLU A 188 -7.13 7.60 -23.91
C GLU A 188 -6.43 8.39 -22.79
N ASP A 189 -5.85 9.54 -23.15
CA ASP A 189 -5.26 10.47 -22.21
C ASP A 189 -6.31 11.06 -21.26
N GLU A 190 -7.55 11.35 -21.68
CA GLU A 190 -8.60 11.87 -20.77
C GLU A 190 -8.92 10.94 -19.58
N LYS A 191 -9.04 9.62 -19.83
CA LYS A 191 -9.30 8.64 -18.75
C LYS A 191 -8.09 8.52 -17.82
N ASP A 192 -6.90 8.54 -18.40
CA ASP A 192 -5.66 8.53 -17.63
C ASP A 192 -5.48 9.82 -16.84
N GLU A 193 -5.87 10.97 -17.39
CA GLU A 193 -5.84 12.29 -16.78
C GLU A 193 -6.80 12.34 -15.60
N ALA A 194 -8.04 11.86 -15.72
CA ALA A 194 -8.98 11.81 -14.60
C ALA A 194 -8.43 10.98 -13.42
N LYS A 195 -7.80 9.83 -13.73
CA LYS A 195 -7.16 8.98 -12.74
C LYS A 195 -5.93 9.62 -12.11
N LEU A 196 -5.11 10.29 -12.90
CA LEU A 196 -3.91 10.99 -12.43
C LEU A 196 -4.26 12.25 -11.65
N THR A 197 -5.33 12.94 -12.01
CA THR A 197 -5.94 14.05 -11.27
C THR A 197 -6.39 13.57 -9.89
N ALA A 198 -7.15 12.48 -9.82
CA ALA A 198 -7.55 11.88 -8.54
C ALA A 198 -6.34 11.47 -7.69
N THR A 199 -5.31 10.90 -8.32
CA THR A 199 -4.07 10.50 -7.64
C THR A 199 -3.28 11.70 -7.11
N THR A 200 -3.15 12.75 -7.92
CA THR A 200 -2.44 14.00 -7.56
C THR A 200 -3.19 14.73 -6.45
N ARG A 201 -4.52 14.79 -6.53
CA ARG A 201 -5.35 15.35 -5.45
C ARG A 201 -5.20 14.58 -4.15
N ALA A 202 -5.23 13.24 -4.19
CA ALA A 202 -4.98 12.43 -3.01
C ALA A 202 -3.56 12.64 -2.43
N ALA A 203 -2.55 12.85 -3.28
CA ALA A 203 -1.20 13.20 -2.83
C ALA A 203 -1.18 14.58 -2.15
N LEU A 204 -1.92 15.55 -2.68
CA LEU A 204 -2.07 16.89 -2.10
C LEU A 204 -2.89 16.91 -0.80
N ASP A 205 -3.89 16.05 -0.64
CA ASP A 205 -4.68 15.94 0.60
C ASP A 205 -3.92 15.15 1.69
N GLY A 206 -3.00 14.31 1.24
CA GLY A 206 -2.15 13.46 2.06
C GLY A 206 -2.77 12.09 2.28
N ASN A 207 -1.97 11.06 2.03
CA ASN A 207 -2.36 9.67 2.22
C ASN A 207 -1.81 9.14 3.53
N VAL A 208 -2.64 8.43 4.29
CA VAL A 208 -2.19 7.66 5.44
C VAL A 208 -1.86 6.24 4.99
N SER A 209 -0.75 5.72 5.48
CA SER A 209 -0.30 4.36 5.22
C SER A 209 0.44 3.81 6.41
N LEU A 210 0.59 2.48 6.46
CA LEU A 210 1.49 1.87 7.43
C LEU A 210 2.90 2.45 7.23
N ALA A 211 3.53 2.81 8.35
CA ALA A 211 4.94 3.15 8.35
C ALA A 211 5.69 1.90 7.90
N LEU A 212 6.28 2.00 6.71
CA LEU A 212 7.22 1.00 6.20
C LEU A 212 8.59 1.58 6.46
N PRO A 213 9.60 0.77 6.81
CA PRO A 213 10.97 1.28 6.95
C PRO A 213 11.32 2.08 5.69
N ALA A 214 11.74 3.34 5.89
CA ALA A 214 12.08 4.24 4.79
C ALA A 214 13.07 3.52 3.88
N LYS A 215 12.74 3.43 2.58
CA LYS A 215 13.69 2.91 1.59
C LYS A 215 14.75 4.00 1.41
N THR A 216 15.85 3.89 2.15
CA THR A 216 17.03 4.74 1.94
C THR A 216 17.49 4.61 0.49
N ALA A 217 17.76 5.75 -0.15
CA ALA A 217 18.32 5.82 -1.49
C ALA A 217 19.71 5.17 -1.49
N GLY A 218 19.74 3.85 -1.69
CA GLY A 218 20.94 3.02 -1.58
C GLY A 218 20.63 1.52 -1.58
N ASP A 219 19.44 1.11 -1.13
CA ASP A 219 19.10 -0.32 -1.05
C ASP A 219 18.41 -0.83 -2.32
N ASN A 220 19.23 -1.20 -3.30
CA ASN A 220 18.87 -2.16 -4.35
C ASN A 220 18.92 -3.59 -3.79
N ALA A 221 17.99 -3.93 -2.89
CA ALA A 221 17.74 -5.32 -2.49
C ALA A 221 16.48 -5.86 -3.20
N PRO A 222 16.47 -7.15 -3.61
CA PRO A 222 15.43 -7.71 -4.47
C PRO A 222 14.06 -7.68 -3.78
N GLY A 223 13.06 -7.15 -4.48
CA GLY A 223 11.72 -6.93 -3.93
C GLY A 223 11.11 -8.22 -3.38
N VAL A 224 10.74 -8.18 -2.10
CA VAL A 224 9.84 -9.17 -1.51
C VAL A 224 8.51 -9.08 -2.25
N GLN A 225 8.26 -10.04 -3.12
CA GLN A 225 6.99 -10.20 -3.80
C GLN A 225 5.92 -10.47 -2.74
N SER A 226 5.09 -9.47 -2.44
CA SER A 226 3.81 -9.74 -1.79
C SER A 226 2.97 -10.55 -2.76
N ARG A 227 2.92 -11.87 -2.54
CA ARG A 227 2.01 -12.77 -3.25
C ARG A 227 0.58 -12.41 -2.86
N ARG A 228 -0.02 -11.44 -3.53
CA ARG A 228 -1.47 -11.38 -3.66
C ARG A 228 -1.87 -12.57 -4.53
N ARG A 229 -2.24 -13.69 -3.90
CA ARG A 229 -3.04 -14.72 -4.57
C ARG A 229 -4.32 -14.03 -5.04
N LYS A 230 -4.48 -13.93 -6.37
CA LYS A 230 -5.79 -13.69 -6.97
C LYS A 230 -6.68 -14.85 -6.52
N ARG A 231 -7.83 -14.52 -5.92
CA ARG A 231 -8.97 -15.44 -5.86
C ARG A 231 -9.56 -15.54 -7.26
#